data_AF-A0A7W1KPR2-F1
#
_entry.id   AF-A0A7W1KPR2-F1
#
_cell.length_a   1.000
_cell.length_b   1.000
_cell.length_c   1.000
_cell.angle_alpha   90.00
_cell.angle_beta   90.00
_cell.angle_gamma   90.00
#
_symmetry.space_group_name_H-M   'P 1'
#
loop_
_entity.id
_entity.type
_entity.pdbx_description
1 polymer ?
#
loop_
_entity_poly.entity_id
_entity_poly.type
_entity_poly.pdbx_seq_one_letter_code
_entity_poly.pdbx_strand_id
1 'polypeptide(L)'
;MTIDYSDDPRGVQLRLLLDRAKYSRWLEGETSALVEREFSRIVDLITSPRFRDLTQYQKARALELYRELGRQIRIGYTDISKFQTSELKGYAILESEVAHAQVRSLLTTEVSLSAFLPRHTLQSIAALPIQGLKLGEWFDAQARTMSLETKRIIQQGLIEGKGPLDVARRIMASDKTQGPVLVRRARNEARAVTRTAFTAVQNDAAIKSYENLPESISNSYVFMAIRDNRTSAQCRAADSRVFRYDDPKRLVPPLHISCRSSTRALILDANGKPVESPKSPHSFGSYAEWLKTQTPAEQDRILGKQQAEWWRNGKMTLADAVDADGRTLSLSALRQRLGLTKPLGITPTVRTPRMPAWQKELHQRATSVDAAPSPTQFYDKFRTDEEFKHFYAGVRDWTHNPGAVREMQDRMSAILAGKTDAAPGRLRAFSRRQEREAGALLRALGREEPTAPALFRGVGVTDNADAVLRRYSAGKEFDLAMSSFSSEETVAADFALKTATRFGDPSKQVIFGLQRGSRALPIENLSKFWIEREWLTGGRFRVVSARKTRSHVEIILEQLGVFNVR
;
A
#
# COMPACT_ATOMS: atom_id res chain seq x y z
N MET A 1 -20.32 37.36 -3.01
CA MET A 1 -19.59 38.65 -3.08
C MET A 1 -18.12 38.36 -2.82
N THR A 2 -17.32 38.35 -3.89
CA THR A 2 -15.86 38.26 -3.83
C THR A 2 -15.34 39.67 -3.64
N ILE A 3 -14.76 39.94 -2.48
CA ILE A 3 -14.05 41.19 -2.22
C ILE A 3 -12.56 40.86 -2.25
N ASP A 4 -11.83 41.61 -3.08
CA ASP A 4 -10.38 41.57 -3.19
C ASP A 4 -9.78 42.39 -2.03
N TYR A 5 -8.83 41.79 -1.32
CA TYR A 5 -8.18 42.33 -0.13
C TYR A 5 -6.66 42.24 -0.24
N SER A 6 -6.14 42.46 -1.45
CA SER A 6 -4.71 42.42 -1.77
C SER A 6 -3.87 43.42 -0.96
N ASP A 7 -4.47 44.46 -0.38
CA ASP A 7 -3.73 45.61 0.15
C ASP A 7 -3.90 45.92 1.66
N ASP A 8 -4.50 45.04 2.49
CA ASP A 8 -4.64 45.32 3.95
C ASP A 8 -3.79 44.39 4.86
N PRO A 9 -2.77 44.93 5.57
CA PRO A 9 -1.98 44.19 6.57
C PRO A 9 -2.79 43.66 7.77
N ARG A 10 -4.04 44.12 7.98
CA ARG A 10 -4.94 43.67 9.05
C ARG A 10 -5.91 42.56 8.62
N GLY A 11 -6.02 42.26 7.32
CA GLY A 11 -6.80 41.11 6.81
C GLY A 11 -6.24 39.74 7.25
N VAL A 12 -4.94 39.70 7.58
CA VAL A 12 -4.23 38.54 8.11
C VAL A 12 -4.52 38.32 9.60
N GLN A 13 -4.84 39.37 10.36
CA GLN A 13 -5.22 39.28 11.78
C GLN A 13 -6.67 38.81 11.98
N LEU A 14 -7.60 39.10 11.06
CA LEU A 14 -8.94 38.51 11.05
C LEU A 14 -8.92 37.00 10.73
N ARG A 15 -7.86 36.52 10.06
CA ARG A 15 -7.54 35.10 9.94
C ARG A 15 -6.98 34.49 11.22
N LEU A 16 -6.50 35.24 12.21
CA LEU A 16 -6.08 34.65 13.48
C LEU A 16 -7.27 34.12 14.34
N LEU A 17 -8.51 34.20 13.82
CA LEU A 17 -9.71 33.45 14.26
C LEU A 17 -10.01 32.18 13.40
N LEU A 18 -9.11 31.80 12.49
CA LEU A 18 -9.33 30.79 11.43
C LEU A 18 -9.81 29.45 11.97
N ASP A 19 -11.01 29.08 11.53
CA ASP A 19 -11.43 27.70 11.40
C ASP A 19 -10.34 26.91 10.65
N ARG A 20 -9.51 26.13 11.39
CA ARG A 20 -8.42 25.29 10.86
C ARG A 20 -8.89 24.45 9.66
N ALA A 21 -10.16 24.02 9.66
CA ALA A 21 -10.74 23.27 8.56
C ALA A 21 -10.99 24.15 7.31
N LYS A 22 -11.30 25.44 7.45
CA LYS A 22 -11.37 26.37 6.29
C LYS A 22 -10.01 26.57 5.65
N TYR A 23 -8.94 26.81 6.42
CA TYR A 23 -7.61 26.99 5.85
C TYR A 23 -7.11 25.70 5.18
N SER A 24 -7.26 24.55 5.84
CA SER A 24 -6.94 23.25 5.24
C SER A 24 -7.70 23.01 3.92
N ARG A 25 -9.01 23.30 3.89
CA ARG A 25 -9.82 23.18 2.66
C ARG A 25 -9.37 24.14 1.56
N TRP A 26 -9.03 25.38 1.90
CA TRP A 26 -8.49 26.35 0.95
C TRP A 26 -7.17 25.84 0.36
N LEU A 27 -6.23 25.41 1.20
CA LEU A 27 -4.92 24.90 0.77
C LEU A 27 -5.05 23.65 -0.14
N GLU A 28 -5.99 22.75 0.19
CA GLU A 28 -6.37 21.63 -0.68
C GLU A 28 -6.96 22.08 -2.02
N GLY A 29 -7.77 23.14 -2.01
CA GLY A 29 -8.37 23.76 -3.19
C GLY A 29 -7.32 24.35 -4.12
N GLU A 30 -6.39 25.14 -3.59
CA GLU A 30 -5.27 25.71 -4.35
C GLU A 30 -4.36 24.61 -4.91
N THR A 31 -4.04 23.59 -4.11
CA THR A 31 -3.29 22.42 -4.59
C THR A 31 -4.01 21.75 -5.77
N SER A 32 -5.33 21.58 -5.67
CA SER A 32 -6.12 20.96 -6.72
C SER A 32 -6.12 21.81 -7.99
N ALA A 33 -6.26 23.12 -7.86
CA ALA A 33 -6.22 24.06 -8.98
C ALA A 33 -4.86 24.07 -9.68
N LEU A 34 -3.76 23.97 -8.92
CA LEU A 34 -2.42 23.80 -9.49
C LEU A 34 -2.33 22.49 -10.27
N VAL A 35 -2.75 21.35 -9.69
CA VAL A 35 -2.77 20.07 -10.41
C VAL A 35 -3.58 20.17 -11.70
N GLU A 36 -4.78 20.73 -11.66
CA GLU A 36 -5.62 20.91 -12.85
C GLU A 36 -4.94 21.74 -13.94
N ARG A 37 -4.29 22.84 -13.55
CA ARG A 37 -3.54 23.70 -14.46
C ARG A 37 -2.42 22.94 -15.15
N GLU A 38 -1.70 22.08 -14.44
CA GLU A 38 -0.66 21.24 -15.04
C GLU A 38 -1.24 20.21 -16.01
N PHE A 39 -2.39 19.63 -15.69
CA PHE A 39 -3.07 18.73 -16.62
C PHE A 39 -3.63 19.43 -17.86
N SER A 40 -4.07 20.68 -17.74
CA SER A 40 -4.39 21.51 -18.91
C SER A 40 -3.16 21.70 -19.80
N ARG A 41 -1.99 22.03 -19.23
CA ARG A 41 -0.73 22.15 -20.00
C ARG A 41 -0.32 20.83 -20.67
N ILE A 42 -0.54 19.70 -20.00
CA ILE A 42 -0.31 18.36 -20.57
C ILE A 42 -1.21 18.13 -21.78
N VAL A 43 -2.48 18.51 -21.69
CA VAL A 43 -3.42 18.43 -22.81
C VAL A 43 -2.97 19.32 -23.96
N ASP A 44 -2.65 20.59 -23.70
CA ASP A 44 -2.18 21.53 -24.72
C ASP A 44 -0.93 21.02 -25.43
N LEU A 45 -0.01 20.39 -24.69
CA LEU A 45 1.16 19.75 -25.26
C LEU A 45 0.77 18.60 -26.19
N ILE A 46 -0.09 17.68 -25.75
CA ILE A 46 -0.53 16.51 -26.54
C ILE A 46 -1.27 16.95 -27.82
N THR A 47 -2.07 18.01 -27.73
CA THR A 47 -2.90 18.51 -28.84
C THR A 47 -2.20 19.57 -29.71
N SER A 48 -0.97 19.96 -29.38
CA SER A 48 -0.19 20.92 -30.15
C SER A 48 0.04 20.44 -31.61
N PRO A 49 0.26 21.35 -32.58
CA PRO A 49 0.57 20.97 -33.97
C PRO A 49 1.74 19.98 -34.11
N ARG A 50 2.67 20.03 -33.15
CA ARG A 50 3.82 19.13 -33.07
C ARG A 50 3.42 17.67 -32.79
N PHE A 51 2.29 17.42 -32.12
CA PHE A 51 1.90 16.07 -31.68
C PHE A 51 0.46 15.68 -32.05
N ARG A 52 -0.39 16.60 -32.54
CA ARG A 52 -1.81 16.35 -32.83
C ARG A 52 -2.08 15.26 -33.87
N ASP A 53 -1.15 15.06 -34.79
CA ASP A 53 -1.23 14.08 -35.88
C ASP A 53 -0.35 12.84 -35.62
N LEU A 54 0.00 12.59 -34.35
CA LEU A 54 0.88 11.48 -33.95
C LEU A 54 0.21 10.12 -34.15
N THR A 55 0.91 9.20 -34.82
CA THR A 55 0.46 7.81 -35.05
C THR A 55 1.36 6.78 -34.36
N GLN A 56 0.88 5.53 -34.22
CA GLN A 56 1.64 4.44 -33.61
C GLN A 56 2.99 4.12 -34.30
N TYR A 57 3.13 4.48 -35.58
CA TYR A 57 4.32 4.18 -36.37
C TYR A 57 5.44 5.23 -36.16
N GLN A 58 5.13 6.39 -35.57
CA GLN A 58 6.06 7.51 -35.40
C GLN A 58 6.84 7.45 -34.06
N LYS A 59 7.62 6.39 -33.88
CA LYS A 59 8.32 6.08 -32.62
C LYS A 59 9.17 7.22 -32.05
N ALA A 60 9.95 7.92 -32.89
CA ALA A 60 10.82 9.00 -32.43
C ALA A 60 10.04 10.20 -31.86
N ARG A 61 8.96 10.62 -32.53
CA ARG A 61 8.08 11.70 -32.07
C ARG A 61 7.31 11.31 -30.80
N ALA A 62 6.90 10.04 -30.67
CA ALA A 62 6.26 9.55 -29.45
C ALA A 62 7.22 9.58 -28.25
N LEU A 63 8.48 9.19 -28.43
CA LEU A 63 9.51 9.29 -27.37
C LEU A 63 9.79 10.73 -26.96
N GLU A 64 9.79 11.66 -27.92
CA GLU A 64 9.90 13.09 -27.65
C GLU A 64 8.74 13.60 -26.80
N LEU A 65 7.49 13.27 -27.17
CA LEU A 65 6.31 13.60 -26.39
C LEU A 65 6.42 13.10 -24.94
N TYR A 66 6.87 11.85 -24.73
CA TYR A 66 7.02 11.31 -23.38
C TYR A 66 8.06 12.05 -22.52
N ARG A 67 9.17 12.48 -23.13
CA ARG A 67 10.20 13.26 -22.42
C ARG A 67 9.65 14.62 -22.00
N GLU A 68 8.96 15.29 -22.91
CA GLU A 68 8.41 16.62 -22.68
C GLU A 68 7.28 16.56 -21.64
N LEU A 69 6.39 15.56 -21.71
CA LEU A 69 5.38 15.31 -20.68
C LEU A 69 5.97 15.08 -19.30
N GLY A 70 6.97 14.20 -19.20
CA GLY A 70 7.65 13.93 -17.93
C GLY A 70 8.33 15.17 -17.36
N ARG A 71 8.86 16.06 -18.21
CA ARG A 71 9.42 17.35 -17.81
C ARG A 71 8.34 18.29 -17.27
N GLN A 72 7.24 18.46 -18.00
CA GLN A 72 6.13 19.34 -17.61
C GLN A 72 5.49 18.89 -16.29
N ILE A 73 5.22 17.58 -16.13
CA ILE A 73 4.67 17.02 -14.88
C ILE A 73 5.61 17.32 -13.71
N ARG A 74 6.93 17.09 -13.85
CA ARG A 74 7.89 17.38 -12.77
C ARG A 74 7.93 18.86 -12.39
N ILE A 75 7.89 19.76 -13.37
CA ILE A 75 7.84 21.22 -13.11
C ILE A 75 6.59 21.55 -12.29
N GLY A 76 5.42 21.09 -12.74
CA GLY A 76 4.16 21.34 -12.07
C GLY A 76 4.12 20.85 -10.61
N TYR A 77 4.60 19.63 -10.36
CA TYR A 77 4.71 19.09 -9.01
C TYR A 77 5.77 19.79 -8.15
N THR A 78 6.85 20.29 -8.76
CA THR A 78 7.83 21.13 -8.07
C THR A 78 7.20 22.45 -7.62
N ASP A 79 6.38 23.07 -8.46
CA ASP A 79 5.69 24.32 -8.14
C ASP A 79 4.65 24.11 -7.04
N ILE A 80 3.89 23.00 -7.08
CA ILE A 80 3.01 22.58 -5.98
C ILE A 80 3.80 22.43 -4.67
N SER A 81 4.94 21.72 -4.70
CA SER A 81 5.77 21.52 -3.51
C SER A 81 6.30 22.84 -2.93
N LYS A 82 6.73 23.77 -3.80
CA LYS A 82 7.21 25.10 -3.38
C LYS A 82 6.09 25.92 -2.74
N PHE A 83 4.93 25.98 -3.40
CA PHE A 83 3.74 26.65 -2.87
C PHE A 83 3.35 26.11 -1.49
N GLN A 84 3.20 24.79 -1.38
CA GLN A 84 2.84 24.13 -0.12
C GLN A 84 3.88 24.40 0.99
N THR A 85 5.18 24.30 0.66
CA THR A 85 6.25 24.56 1.64
C THR A 85 6.20 26.01 2.15
N SER A 86 5.94 26.98 1.27
CA SER A 86 5.82 28.38 1.65
C SER A 86 4.63 28.61 2.58
N GLU A 87 3.46 28.11 2.20
CA GLU A 87 2.23 28.25 3.00
C GLU A 87 2.37 27.59 4.37
N LEU A 88 2.92 26.38 4.43
CA LEU A 88 3.09 25.65 5.68
C LEU A 88 4.10 26.31 6.62
N LYS A 89 5.15 26.96 6.09
CA LYS A 89 6.07 27.77 6.91
C LYS A 89 5.37 28.96 7.56
N GLY A 90 4.49 29.65 6.81
CA GLY A 90 3.67 30.72 7.36
C GLY A 90 2.68 30.20 8.39
N TYR A 91 2.01 29.09 8.07
CA TYR A 91 1.03 28.46 8.96
C TYR A 91 1.62 28.00 10.29
N ALA A 92 2.84 27.46 10.30
CA ALA A 92 3.51 27.04 11.55
C ALA A 92 3.66 28.20 12.55
N ILE A 93 3.90 29.42 12.07
CA ILE A 93 3.99 30.62 12.91
C ILE A 93 2.61 30.96 13.49
N LEU A 94 1.58 31.00 12.63
CA LEU A 94 0.21 31.30 13.03
C LEU A 94 -0.32 30.27 14.04
N GLU A 95 -0.03 28.98 13.84
CA GLU A 95 -0.48 27.93 14.74
C GLU A 95 0.18 28.06 16.12
N SER A 96 1.46 28.46 16.19
CA SER A 96 2.10 28.78 17.47
C SER A 96 1.36 29.90 18.19
N GLU A 97 1.01 30.98 17.49
CA GLU A 97 0.25 32.10 18.07
C GLU A 97 -1.13 31.65 18.60
N VAL A 98 -1.84 30.81 17.82
CA VAL A 98 -3.11 30.19 18.23
C VAL A 98 -2.93 29.31 19.47
N ALA A 99 -1.89 28.49 19.52
CA ALA A 99 -1.55 27.65 20.66
C ALA A 99 -1.32 28.50 21.93
N HIS A 100 -0.56 29.58 21.83
CA HIS A 100 -0.34 30.51 22.95
C HIS A 100 -1.64 31.22 23.39
N ALA A 101 -2.47 31.66 22.43
CA ALA A 101 -3.75 32.28 22.75
C ALA A 101 -4.70 31.31 23.47
N GLN A 102 -4.72 30.04 23.07
CA GLN A 102 -5.48 28.99 23.74
C GLN A 102 -5.00 28.80 25.19
N VAL A 103 -3.69 28.69 25.39
CA VAL A 103 -3.10 28.54 26.73
C VAL A 103 -3.45 29.74 27.60
N ARG A 104 -3.25 30.97 27.11
CA ARG A 104 -3.59 32.21 27.83
C ARG A 104 -5.07 32.28 28.21
N SER A 105 -5.96 31.78 27.36
CA SER A 105 -7.41 31.78 27.66
C SER A 105 -7.82 30.83 28.79
N LEU A 106 -6.97 29.84 29.10
CA LEU A 106 -7.19 28.82 30.13
C LEU A 106 -6.46 29.12 31.44
N LEU A 107 -5.45 29.98 31.42
CA LEU A 107 -4.70 30.39 32.60
C LEU A 107 -5.47 31.46 33.39
N THR A 108 -5.42 31.35 34.71
CA THR A 108 -5.99 32.34 35.65
C THR A 108 -4.96 33.37 36.10
N THR A 109 -3.68 33.18 35.78
CA THR A 109 -2.56 34.05 36.13
C THR A 109 -1.80 34.50 34.88
N GLU A 110 -1.21 35.70 34.93
CA GLU A 110 -0.38 36.20 33.84
C GLU A 110 0.93 35.40 33.74
N VAL A 111 1.10 34.66 32.65
CA VAL A 111 2.34 33.94 32.35
C VAL A 111 3.21 34.77 31.41
N SER A 112 4.49 34.90 31.76
CA SER A 112 5.47 35.71 31.04
C SER A 112 5.63 35.31 29.56
N LEU A 113 5.81 36.32 28.71
CA LEU A 113 5.91 36.25 27.25
C LEU A 113 7.22 35.62 26.73
N SER A 114 8.12 35.12 27.59
CA SER A 114 9.35 34.43 27.18
C SER A 114 9.11 33.04 26.56
N ALA A 115 7.85 32.59 26.46
CA ALA A 115 7.46 31.29 25.95
C ALA A 115 7.31 31.20 24.40
N PHE A 116 7.53 32.27 23.62
CA PHE A 116 7.42 32.17 22.17
C PHE A 116 8.66 31.53 21.53
N LEU A 117 8.43 30.56 20.65
CA LEU A 117 9.51 29.95 19.87
C LEU A 117 10.03 30.92 18.80
N PRO A 118 11.34 30.91 18.49
CA PRO A 118 11.90 31.70 17.40
C PRO A 118 11.23 31.34 16.05
N ARG A 119 10.99 32.35 15.20
CA ARG A 119 10.35 32.14 13.88
C ARG A 119 11.03 31.07 13.02
N HIS A 120 12.37 31.04 13.01
CA HIS A 120 13.12 30.04 12.25
C HIS A 120 12.88 28.61 12.76
N THR A 121 12.68 28.45 14.08
CA THR A 121 12.36 27.16 14.70
C THR A 121 10.98 26.68 14.23
N LEU A 122 9.98 27.56 14.22
CA LEU A 122 8.63 27.25 13.72
C LEU A 122 8.63 26.95 12.22
N GLN A 123 9.34 27.74 11.41
CA GLN A 123 9.44 27.49 9.97
C GLN A 123 10.14 26.17 9.64
N SER A 124 11.05 25.69 10.50
CA SER A 124 11.71 24.39 10.28
C SER A 124 10.78 23.20 10.43
N ILE A 125 9.64 23.36 11.11
CA ILE A 125 8.60 22.32 11.27
C ILE A 125 8.05 21.88 9.92
N ALA A 126 7.84 22.81 8.99
CA ALA A 126 7.37 22.51 7.64
C ALA A 126 8.33 21.63 6.82
N ALA A 127 9.58 21.46 7.26
CA ALA A 127 10.58 20.60 6.63
C ALA A 127 10.69 19.20 7.27
N LEU A 128 9.97 18.94 8.37
CA LEU A 128 9.99 17.64 9.03
C LEU A 128 9.37 16.55 8.12
N PRO A 129 9.85 15.29 8.21
CA PRO A 129 9.24 14.18 7.50
C PRO A 129 7.80 13.94 7.95
N ILE A 130 6.90 13.76 6.98
CA ILE A 130 5.49 13.43 7.20
C ILE A 130 5.30 12.00 6.72
N GLN A 131 4.89 11.09 7.61
CA GLN A 131 4.70 9.67 7.29
C GLN A 131 5.96 9.05 6.63
N GLY A 132 7.14 9.44 7.12
CA GLY A 132 8.44 8.90 6.69
C GLY A 132 9.10 9.60 5.50
N LEU A 133 8.43 10.57 4.84
CA LEU A 133 8.97 11.30 3.69
C LEU A 133 8.80 12.81 3.86
N LYS A 134 9.76 13.59 3.35
CA LYS A 134 9.61 15.05 3.23
C LYS A 134 8.51 15.39 2.22
N LEU A 135 7.95 16.58 2.35
CA LEU A 135 6.88 17.05 1.45
C LEU A 135 7.27 17.02 -0.03
N GLY A 136 8.50 17.44 -0.36
CA GLY A 136 9.02 17.37 -1.72
C GLY A 136 9.11 15.93 -2.25
N GLU A 137 9.54 14.99 -1.41
CA GLU A 137 9.63 13.57 -1.78
C GLU A 137 8.26 12.96 -2.07
N TRP A 138 7.22 13.36 -1.34
CA TRP A 138 5.83 12.98 -1.62
C TRP A 138 5.36 13.46 -3.00
N PHE A 139 5.60 14.74 -3.32
CA PHE A 139 5.19 15.29 -4.61
C PHE A 139 6.04 14.75 -5.77
N ASP A 140 7.32 14.45 -5.56
CA ASP A 140 8.16 13.77 -6.54
C ASP A 140 7.70 12.34 -6.82
N ALA A 141 7.23 11.62 -5.80
CA ALA A 141 6.65 10.29 -5.97
C ALA A 141 5.34 10.34 -6.78
N GLN A 142 4.48 11.33 -6.51
CA GLN A 142 3.28 11.55 -7.31
C GLN A 142 3.62 11.93 -8.75
N ALA A 143 4.57 12.84 -8.97
CA ALA A 143 5.03 13.24 -10.30
C ALA A 143 5.52 12.04 -11.13
N ARG A 144 6.29 11.13 -10.52
CA ARG A 144 6.75 9.89 -11.15
C ARG A 144 5.58 8.98 -11.52
N THR A 145 4.66 8.76 -10.60
CA THR A 145 3.45 7.94 -10.82
C THR A 145 2.60 8.51 -11.96
N MET A 146 2.33 9.82 -11.93
CA MET A 146 1.53 10.48 -12.96
C MET A 146 2.22 10.47 -14.32
N SER A 147 3.55 10.64 -14.37
CA SER A 147 4.31 10.53 -15.63
C SER A 147 4.17 9.16 -16.27
N LEU A 148 4.26 8.09 -15.47
CA LEU A 148 4.12 6.72 -15.94
C LEU A 148 2.68 6.44 -16.44
N GLU A 149 1.67 6.88 -15.69
CA GLU A 149 0.27 6.70 -16.06
C GLU A 149 -0.11 7.49 -17.32
N THR A 150 0.30 8.76 -17.45
CA THR A 150 0.09 9.56 -18.67
C THR A 150 0.70 8.84 -19.88
N LYS A 151 1.93 8.33 -19.74
CA LYS A 151 2.59 7.56 -20.79
C LYS A 151 1.80 6.30 -21.17
N ARG A 152 1.29 5.54 -20.18
CA ARG A 152 0.47 4.35 -20.41
C ARG A 152 -0.81 4.68 -21.18
N ILE A 153 -1.51 5.75 -20.79
CA ILE A 153 -2.75 6.19 -21.46
C ILE A 153 -2.49 6.57 -22.92
N ILE A 154 -1.41 7.32 -23.19
CA ILE A 154 -1.04 7.71 -24.56
C ILE A 154 -0.66 6.49 -25.38
N GLN A 155 0.19 5.60 -24.85
CA GLN A 155 0.59 4.36 -25.55
C GLN A 155 -0.61 3.50 -25.91
N GLN A 156 -1.54 3.32 -24.97
CA GLN A 156 -2.76 2.59 -25.20
C GLN A 156 -3.61 3.24 -26.30
N GLY A 157 -3.79 4.57 -26.26
CA GLY A 157 -4.54 5.29 -27.29
C GLY A 157 -3.94 5.11 -28.68
N LEU A 158 -2.61 5.25 -28.82
CA LEU A 158 -1.92 5.07 -30.09
C LEU A 158 -2.09 3.64 -30.64
N ILE A 159 -2.00 2.61 -29.79
CA ILE A 159 -2.20 1.20 -30.18
C ILE A 159 -3.66 0.95 -30.60
N GLU A 160 -4.62 1.59 -29.93
CA GLU A 160 -6.04 1.51 -30.26
C GLU A 160 -6.42 2.31 -31.53
N GLY A 161 -5.45 2.96 -32.19
CA GLY A 161 -5.70 3.83 -33.35
C GLY A 161 -6.42 5.14 -32.99
N LYS A 162 -6.51 5.48 -31.70
CA LYS A 162 -7.12 6.71 -31.22
C LYS A 162 -6.17 7.89 -31.41
N GLY A 163 -6.73 9.01 -31.84
CA GLY A 163 -5.95 10.23 -32.05
C GLY A 163 -5.55 10.89 -30.72
N PRO A 164 -4.53 11.77 -30.71
CA PRO A 164 -4.14 12.56 -29.54
C PRO A 164 -5.28 13.33 -28.86
N LEU A 165 -6.30 13.75 -29.62
CA LEU A 165 -7.51 14.40 -29.08
C LEU A 165 -8.37 13.45 -28.23
N ASP A 166 -8.50 12.17 -28.61
CA ASP A 166 -9.20 11.16 -27.82
C ASP A 166 -8.44 10.84 -26.53
N VAL A 167 -7.10 10.78 -26.63
CA VAL A 167 -6.21 10.57 -25.49
C VAL A 167 -6.30 11.73 -24.50
N ALA A 168 -6.27 12.96 -24.98
CA ALA A 168 -6.46 14.16 -24.17
C ALA A 168 -7.82 14.16 -23.46
N ARG A 169 -8.90 13.83 -24.18
CA ARG A 169 -10.24 13.65 -23.59
C ARG A 169 -10.22 12.59 -22.49
N ARG A 170 -9.53 11.46 -22.68
CA ARG A 170 -9.43 10.38 -21.68
C ARG A 170 -8.62 10.78 -20.44
N ILE A 171 -7.59 11.63 -20.60
CA ILE A 171 -6.83 12.18 -19.47
C ILE A 171 -7.74 13.10 -18.62
N MET A 172 -8.54 13.94 -19.28
CA MET A 172 -9.40 14.95 -18.64
C MET A 172 -10.77 14.43 -18.20
N ALA A 173 -11.22 13.27 -18.70
CA ALA A 173 -12.56 12.76 -18.47
C ALA A 173 -12.91 12.69 -16.97
N SER A 174 -14.16 13.06 -16.67
CA SER A 174 -14.68 13.22 -15.30
C SER A 174 -15.75 12.18 -14.90
N ASP A 175 -16.27 11.39 -15.85
CA ASP A 175 -17.42 10.48 -15.63
C ASP A 175 -17.05 9.02 -15.31
N LYS A 176 -17.77 8.40 -14.35
CA LYS A 176 -17.62 7.02 -13.89
C LYS A 176 -18.02 5.94 -14.92
N THR A 177 -18.84 6.24 -15.94
CA THR A 177 -19.31 5.25 -16.92
C THR A 177 -18.47 5.20 -18.21
N GLN A 178 -17.88 6.32 -18.62
CA GLN A 178 -16.88 6.38 -19.72
C GLN A 178 -15.43 6.50 -19.22
N GLY A 179 -15.24 6.50 -17.90
CA GLY A 179 -13.95 6.46 -17.23
C GLY A 179 -13.43 7.85 -16.85
N PRO A 180 -12.95 8.02 -15.61
CA PRO A 180 -12.16 9.20 -15.30
C PRO A 180 -11.01 8.79 -14.40
N VAL A 181 -9.75 8.89 -14.78
CA VAL A 181 -8.74 8.36 -13.85
C VAL A 181 -7.67 9.36 -13.49
N LEU A 182 -6.95 9.94 -14.46
CA LEU A 182 -5.66 10.51 -14.10
C LEU A 182 -5.75 11.84 -13.37
N VAL A 183 -6.45 12.85 -13.90
CA VAL A 183 -6.57 14.17 -13.25
C VAL A 183 -7.21 14.07 -11.87
N ARG A 184 -8.34 13.34 -11.74
CA ARG A 184 -9.02 13.18 -10.45
C ARG A 184 -8.15 12.42 -9.46
N ARG A 185 -7.46 11.37 -9.89
CA ARG A 185 -6.52 10.62 -9.03
C ARG A 185 -5.40 11.53 -8.55
N ALA A 186 -4.75 12.25 -9.47
CA ALA A 186 -3.71 13.22 -9.15
C ALA A 186 -4.19 14.25 -8.13
N ARG A 187 -5.39 14.83 -8.34
CA ARG A 187 -6.01 15.77 -7.38
C ARG A 187 -6.25 15.13 -6.02
N ASN A 188 -6.82 13.93 -5.98
CA ASN A 188 -7.12 13.24 -4.72
C ASN A 188 -5.85 12.88 -3.94
N GLU A 189 -4.81 12.40 -4.64
CA GLU A 189 -3.51 12.09 -4.05
C GLU A 189 -2.82 13.36 -3.53
N ALA A 190 -2.82 14.44 -4.32
CA ALA A 190 -2.25 15.72 -3.92
C ALA A 190 -2.97 16.29 -2.69
N ARG A 191 -4.32 16.30 -2.69
CA ARG A 191 -5.11 16.72 -1.52
C ARG A 191 -4.86 15.87 -0.28
N ALA A 192 -4.65 14.57 -0.46
CA ALA A 192 -4.35 13.67 0.66
C ALA A 192 -3.00 14.03 1.30
N VAL A 193 -1.96 14.29 0.50
CA VAL A 193 -0.66 14.75 0.98
C VAL A 193 -0.76 16.13 1.61
N THR A 194 -1.39 17.11 0.94
CA THR A 194 -1.60 18.47 1.47
C THR A 194 -2.27 18.46 2.84
N ARG A 195 -3.36 17.69 2.99
CA ARG A 195 -4.06 17.58 4.29
C ARG A 195 -3.17 16.96 5.36
N THR A 196 -2.44 15.92 5.00
CA THR A 196 -1.53 15.23 5.94
C THR A 196 -0.42 16.18 6.39
N ALA A 197 0.17 16.91 5.45
CA ALA A 197 1.22 17.89 5.72
C ALA A 197 0.72 19.05 6.59
N PHE A 198 -0.47 19.57 6.28
CA PHE A 198 -1.15 20.56 7.09
C PHE A 198 -1.36 20.08 8.53
N THR A 199 -1.92 18.87 8.70
CA THR A 199 -2.14 18.28 10.02
C THR A 199 -0.82 18.04 10.77
N ALA A 200 0.27 17.66 10.08
CA ALA A 200 1.57 17.50 10.72
C ALA A 200 2.09 18.82 11.26
N VAL A 201 2.16 19.84 10.40
CA VAL A 201 2.65 21.17 10.78
C VAL A 201 1.78 21.78 11.87
N GLN A 202 0.46 21.61 11.80
CA GLN A 202 -0.47 22.08 12.82
C GLN A 202 -0.15 21.47 14.19
N ASN A 203 -0.01 20.14 14.26
CA ASN A 203 0.20 19.47 15.54
C ASN A 203 1.63 19.63 16.07
N ASP A 204 2.63 19.58 15.19
CA ASP A 204 4.03 19.76 15.59
C ASP A 204 4.29 21.19 16.06
N ALA A 205 3.71 22.21 15.41
CA ALA A 205 3.79 23.59 15.87
C ALA A 205 3.09 23.76 17.22
N ALA A 206 1.85 23.28 17.35
CA ALA A 206 1.12 23.37 18.61
C ALA A 206 1.85 22.67 19.75
N ILE A 207 2.28 21.41 19.58
CA ILE A 207 3.01 20.65 20.59
C ILE A 207 4.30 21.34 20.97
N LYS A 208 5.13 21.78 20.02
CA LYS A 208 6.38 22.49 20.34
C LYS A 208 6.12 23.78 21.13
N SER A 209 5.06 24.52 20.79
CA SER A 209 4.67 25.71 21.56
C SER A 209 4.24 25.36 22.98
N TYR A 210 3.56 24.23 23.17
CA TYR A 210 3.17 23.75 24.50
C TYR A 210 4.37 23.21 25.30
N GLU A 211 5.28 22.48 24.66
CA GLU A 211 6.53 21.97 25.23
C GLU A 211 7.44 23.09 25.73
N ASN A 212 7.34 24.29 25.16
CA ASN A 212 8.11 25.46 25.57
C ASN A 212 7.52 26.17 26.81
N LEU A 213 6.38 25.71 27.34
CA LEU A 213 5.84 26.21 28.60
C LEU A 213 6.55 25.54 29.79
N PRO A 214 6.60 26.20 30.96
CA PRO A 214 7.02 25.55 32.20
C PRO A 214 6.25 24.26 32.47
N GLU A 215 6.94 23.21 32.95
CA GLU A 215 6.33 21.91 33.24
C GLU A 215 5.19 22.02 34.28
N SER A 216 5.29 22.98 35.20
CA SER A 216 4.25 23.30 36.18
C SER A 216 2.95 23.83 35.56
N ILE A 217 3.00 24.33 34.31
CA ILE A 217 1.84 24.81 33.56
C ILE A 217 1.31 23.73 32.62
N SER A 218 2.20 23.06 31.89
CA SER A 218 1.83 21.97 30.99
C SER A 218 2.99 21.00 30.82
N ASN A 219 2.72 19.72 31.08
CA ASN A 219 3.67 18.63 30.87
C ASN A 219 3.14 17.55 29.92
N SER A 220 1.92 17.74 29.42
CA SER A 220 1.19 16.78 28.60
C SER A 220 0.26 17.49 27.64
N TYR A 221 -0.05 16.84 26.53
CA TYR A 221 -1.15 17.22 25.66
C TYR A 221 -2.19 16.11 25.61
N VAL A 222 -3.33 16.43 25.01
CA VAL A 222 -4.36 15.44 24.74
C VAL A 222 -4.67 15.36 23.28
N PHE A 223 -4.80 14.13 22.81
CA PHE A 223 -5.15 13.81 21.44
C PHE A 223 -6.65 14.04 21.20
N MET A 224 -6.98 14.80 20.17
CA MET A 224 -8.35 15.16 19.81
C MET A 224 -8.66 14.65 18.41
N ALA A 225 -9.58 13.69 18.30
CA ALA A 225 -10.09 13.19 17.04
C ALA A 225 -11.28 14.01 16.56
N ILE A 226 -11.40 14.18 15.24
CA ILE A 226 -12.60 14.77 14.66
C ILE A 226 -13.79 13.85 14.94
N ARG A 227 -14.93 14.42 15.32
CA ARG A 227 -16.16 13.69 15.62
C ARG A 227 -17.04 13.61 14.39
N ASP A 228 -16.65 12.74 13.48
CA ASP A 228 -17.43 12.41 12.31
C ASP A 228 -17.21 10.95 11.91
N ASN A 229 -17.91 10.52 10.86
CA ASN A 229 -17.85 9.16 10.35
C ASN A 229 -16.62 8.84 9.51
N ARG A 230 -15.78 9.83 9.22
CA ARG A 230 -14.56 9.68 8.40
C ARG A 230 -13.32 9.52 9.28
N THR A 231 -13.43 9.76 10.58
CA THR A 231 -12.35 9.54 11.55
C THR A 231 -12.00 8.07 11.64
N SER A 232 -10.72 7.73 11.48
CA SER A 232 -10.22 6.35 11.45
C SER A 232 -10.33 5.66 12.82
N ALA A 233 -10.32 4.32 12.83
CA ALA A 233 -10.40 3.55 14.06
C ALA A 233 -9.29 3.91 15.07
N GLN A 234 -8.04 4.07 14.63
CA GLN A 234 -6.95 4.52 15.48
C GLN A 234 -7.17 5.92 16.07
N CYS A 235 -7.64 6.88 15.28
CA CYS A 235 -7.93 8.22 15.80
C CYS A 235 -9.06 8.18 16.82
N ARG A 236 -10.12 7.40 16.57
CA ARG A 236 -11.23 7.22 17.53
C ARG A 236 -10.78 6.56 18.83
N ALA A 237 -9.91 5.56 18.73
CA ALA A 237 -9.31 4.88 19.87
C ALA A 237 -8.33 5.77 20.65
N ALA A 238 -7.66 6.70 19.97
CA ALA A 238 -6.71 7.62 20.57
C ALA A 238 -7.36 8.85 21.21
N ASP A 239 -8.62 9.13 20.87
CA ASP A 239 -9.31 10.34 21.32
C ASP A 239 -9.36 10.46 22.85
N SER A 240 -9.13 11.68 23.35
CA SER A 240 -9.10 12.04 24.77
C SER A 240 -7.99 11.37 25.59
N ARG A 241 -7.05 10.62 24.97
CA ARG A 241 -5.86 10.11 25.66
C ARG A 241 -4.84 11.22 25.91
N VAL A 242 -4.37 11.29 27.14
CA VAL A 242 -3.30 12.19 27.59
C VAL A 242 -1.95 11.56 27.27
N PHE A 243 -1.04 12.35 26.71
CA PHE A 243 0.33 11.97 26.44
C PHE A 243 1.28 13.01 27.03
N ARG A 244 2.26 12.56 27.80
CA ARG A 244 3.35 13.42 28.25
C ARG A 244 4.22 13.83 27.06
N TYR A 245 4.81 15.02 27.14
CA TYR A 245 5.73 15.49 26.11
C TYR A 245 7.01 14.67 26.01
N ASP A 246 7.43 14.03 27.11
CA ASP A 246 8.65 13.20 27.17
C ASP A 246 8.39 11.72 26.81
N ASP A 247 7.14 11.30 26.63
CA ASP A 247 6.81 9.90 26.33
C ASP A 247 7.25 9.55 24.89
N PRO A 248 8.15 8.55 24.70
CA PRO A 248 8.55 8.11 23.37
C PRO A 248 7.45 7.37 22.60
N LYS A 249 6.40 6.90 23.30
CA LYS A 249 5.24 6.21 22.71
C LYS A 249 4.06 7.15 22.45
N ARG A 250 4.27 8.46 22.60
CA ARG A 250 3.22 9.46 22.39
C ARG A 250 2.70 9.45 20.96
N LEU A 251 1.39 9.63 20.80
CA LEU A 251 0.75 9.69 19.50
C LEU A 251 0.63 11.15 19.04
N VAL A 252 1.31 11.51 17.95
CA VAL A 252 1.24 12.84 17.34
C VAL A 252 0.55 12.71 15.98
N PRO A 253 -0.62 13.36 15.75
CA PRO A 253 -1.21 13.37 14.42
C PRO A 253 -0.33 14.13 13.43
N PRO A 254 -0.27 13.70 12.15
CA PRO A 254 -1.12 12.72 11.51
C PRO A 254 -0.66 11.28 11.75
N LEU A 255 -1.55 10.43 12.26
CA LEU A 255 -1.27 8.99 12.43
C LEU A 255 -1.35 8.22 11.10
N HIS A 256 -1.95 8.82 10.07
CA HIS A 256 -2.12 8.22 8.76
C HIS A 256 -2.33 9.30 7.68
N ILE A 257 -2.22 8.91 6.42
CA ILE A 257 -2.59 9.76 5.29
C ILE A 257 -4.04 10.22 5.43
N SER A 258 -4.29 11.52 5.21
CA SER A 258 -5.57 12.19 5.39
C SER A 258 -6.11 12.23 6.83
N CYS A 259 -5.26 12.05 7.84
CA CYS A 259 -5.61 12.34 9.22
C CYS A 259 -6.04 13.81 9.38
N ARG A 260 -6.98 14.07 10.30
CA ARG A 260 -7.49 15.41 10.64
C ARG A 260 -7.53 15.65 12.15
N SER A 261 -7.00 14.71 12.93
CA SER A 261 -6.93 14.85 14.38
C SER A 261 -6.01 16.00 14.75
N SER A 262 -6.29 16.61 15.90
CA SER A 262 -5.51 17.70 16.47
C SER A 262 -5.01 17.32 17.87
N THR A 263 -4.19 18.19 18.45
CA THR A 263 -3.78 18.12 19.85
C THR A 263 -4.15 19.41 20.58
N ARG A 264 -4.12 19.35 21.90
CA ARG A 264 -4.26 20.51 22.78
C ARG A 264 -3.45 20.32 24.05
N ALA A 265 -2.90 21.39 24.60
CA ALA A 265 -2.22 21.34 25.90
C ALA A 265 -3.18 20.90 27.01
N LEU A 266 -2.70 20.05 27.91
CA LEU A 266 -3.28 19.87 29.23
C LEU A 266 -2.69 20.95 30.14
N ILE A 267 -3.53 21.88 30.61
CA ILE A 267 -3.12 22.98 31.49
C ILE A 267 -3.35 22.57 32.93
N LEU A 268 -2.37 22.84 33.79
CA LEU A 268 -2.38 22.53 35.21
C LEU A 268 -2.65 23.78 36.05
N ASP A 269 -3.36 23.60 37.17
CA ASP A 269 -3.53 24.61 38.20
C ASP A 269 -2.30 24.69 39.14
N ALA A 270 -2.33 25.58 40.13
CA ALA A 270 -1.24 25.74 41.09
C ALA A 270 -0.96 24.49 41.94
N ASN A 271 -1.90 23.53 42.00
CA ASN A 271 -1.76 22.26 42.70
C ASN A 271 -1.34 21.12 41.75
N GLY A 272 -1.04 21.41 40.49
CA GLY A 272 -0.68 20.43 39.48
C GLY A 272 -1.86 19.60 38.95
N LYS A 273 -3.12 20.03 39.16
CA LYS A 273 -4.31 19.35 38.66
C LYS A 273 -4.77 19.94 37.32
N PRO A 274 -5.33 19.14 36.40
CA PRO A 274 -5.90 19.68 35.17
C PRO A 274 -6.96 20.76 35.43
N VAL A 275 -6.85 21.89 34.73
CA VAL A 275 -7.85 22.97 34.80
C VAL A 275 -9.15 22.49 34.15
N GLU A 276 -10.18 22.29 34.97
CA GLU A 276 -11.54 22.05 34.52
C GLU A 276 -12.21 23.40 34.23
N SER A 277 -12.44 23.67 32.94
CA SER A 277 -13.17 24.86 32.49
C SER A 277 -14.20 24.42 31.45
N PRO A 278 -15.42 25.00 31.43
CA PRO A 278 -16.35 24.81 30.31
C PRO A 278 -15.73 25.18 28.97
N LYS A 279 -14.73 26.09 28.97
CA LYS A 279 -13.94 26.49 27.81
C LYS A 279 -12.74 25.56 27.53
N SER A 280 -12.37 24.71 28.48
CA SER A 280 -11.33 23.68 28.27
C SER A 280 -11.83 22.70 27.24
N PRO A 281 -11.12 22.42 26.14
CA PRO A 281 -11.70 21.55 25.11
C PRO A 281 -11.89 20.08 25.52
N HIS A 282 -11.54 19.71 26.77
CA HIS A 282 -11.94 18.44 27.41
C HIS A 282 -13.38 18.39 27.87
N SER A 283 -14.01 19.54 28.13
CA SER A 283 -15.41 19.61 28.51
C SER A 283 -16.35 19.12 27.40
N PHE A 284 -15.86 19.03 26.15
CA PHE A 284 -16.66 18.52 25.03
C PHE A 284 -16.79 16.99 25.04
N GLY A 285 -16.12 16.26 25.92
CA GLY A 285 -16.15 14.79 26.00
C GLY A 285 -15.25 14.06 25.00
N SER A 286 -15.36 12.75 24.93
CA SER A 286 -14.61 11.88 24.02
C SER A 286 -15.40 11.54 22.75
N TYR A 287 -14.72 10.99 21.74
CA TYR A 287 -15.36 10.42 20.55
C TYR A 287 -16.35 9.32 20.96
N ALA A 288 -16.00 8.51 21.98
CA ALA A 288 -16.90 7.48 22.50
C ALA A 288 -18.18 8.11 23.09
N GLU A 289 -18.07 9.21 23.83
CA GLU A 289 -19.24 9.92 24.38
C GLU A 289 -20.08 10.57 23.28
N TRP A 290 -19.45 11.22 22.30
CA TRP A 290 -20.15 11.75 21.13
C TRP A 290 -20.84 10.63 20.33
N LEU A 291 -20.21 9.47 20.19
CA LEU A 291 -20.78 8.34 19.45
C LEU A 291 -22.06 7.82 20.16
N LYS A 292 -22.15 7.93 21.49
CA LYS A 292 -23.34 7.53 22.26
C LYS A 292 -24.55 8.40 21.95
N THR A 293 -24.34 9.65 21.54
CA THR A 293 -25.43 10.56 21.16
C THR A 293 -25.92 10.36 19.72
N GLN A 294 -25.20 9.56 18.91
CA GLN A 294 -25.59 9.27 17.53
C GLN A 294 -26.68 8.19 17.46
N THR A 295 -27.44 8.20 16.37
CA THR A 295 -28.46 7.16 16.13
C THR A 295 -27.82 5.78 15.94
N PRO A 296 -28.53 4.67 16.23
CA PRO A 296 -28.00 3.33 15.99
C PRO A 296 -27.54 3.10 14.55
N ALA A 297 -28.26 3.64 13.57
CA ALA A 297 -27.88 3.57 12.15
C ALA A 297 -26.55 4.30 11.86
N GLU A 298 -26.32 5.44 12.49
CA GLU A 298 -25.06 6.18 12.33
C GLU A 298 -23.90 5.45 13.03
N GLN A 299 -24.13 4.89 14.23
CA GLN A 299 -23.14 4.04 14.89
C GLN A 299 -22.75 2.82 14.04
N ASP A 300 -23.75 2.17 13.41
CA ASP A 300 -23.53 1.05 12.49
C ASP A 300 -22.75 1.49 11.24
N ARG A 301 -22.97 2.71 10.75
CA ARG A 301 -22.22 3.29 9.62
C ARG A 301 -20.76 3.56 9.98
N ILE A 302 -20.49 3.96 11.22
CA ILE A 302 -19.16 4.35 11.72
C ILE A 302 -18.30 3.13 12.07
N LEU A 303 -18.88 2.17 12.81
CA LEU A 303 -18.16 1.00 13.34
C LEU A 303 -18.39 -0.27 12.50
N GLY A 304 -19.45 -0.29 11.69
CA GLY A 304 -19.99 -1.53 11.14
C GLY A 304 -20.96 -2.19 12.12
N LYS A 305 -22.05 -2.77 11.60
CA LYS A 305 -23.17 -3.33 12.39
C LYS A 305 -22.74 -4.17 13.59
N GLN A 306 -21.82 -5.13 13.37
CA GLN A 306 -21.42 -6.06 14.42
C GLN A 306 -20.61 -5.39 15.54
N GLN A 307 -19.65 -4.53 15.20
CA GLN A 307 -18.84 -3.81 16.19
C GLN A 307 -19.71 -2.81 16.95
N ALA A 308 -20.63 -2.13 16.26
CA ALA A 308 -21.57 -1.21 16.88
C ALA A 308 -22.47 -1.90 17.91
N GLU A 309 -22.95 -3.11 17.61
CA GLU A 309 -23.71 -3.93 18.56
C GLU A 309 -22.88 -4.28 19.80
N TRP A 310 -21.64 -4.74 19.64
CA TRP A 310 -20.77 -5.06 20.78
C TRP A 310 -20.43 -3.84 21.61
N TRP A 311 -20.19 -2.70 20.95
CA TRP A 311 -19.92 -1.44 21.62
C TRP A 311 -21.13 -0.92 22.41
N ARG A 312 -22.33 -0.92 21.81
CA ARG A 312 -23.58 -0.54 22.50
C ARG A 312 -23.86 -1.41 23.73
N ASN A 313 -23.56 -2.71 23.63
CA ASN A 313 -23.80 -3.67 24.70
C ASN A 313 -22.63 -3.75 25.71
N GLY A 314 -21.64 -2.84 25.63
CA GLY A 314 -20.50 -2.79 26.55
C GLY A 314 -19.49 -3.93 26.43
N LYS A 315 -19.60 -4.77 25.40
CA LYS A 315 -18.69 -5.90 25.14
C LYS A 315 -17.38 -5.49 24.45
N MET A 316 -17.30 -4.26 23.93
CA MET A 316 -16.15 -3.75 23.19
C MET A 316 -15.97 -2.26 23.46
N THR A 317 -14.73 -1.82 23.67
CA THR A 317 -14.36 -0.40 23.66
C THR A 317 -13.83 0.00 22.28
N LEU A 318 -13.74 1.31 21.99
CA LEU A 318 -13.13 1.76 20.72
C LEU A 318 -11.63 1.40 20.64
N ALA A 319 -10.95 1.26 21.78
CA ALA A 319 -9.55 0.85 21.85
C ALA A 319 -9.34 -0.63 21.50
N ASP A 320 -10.33 -1.49 21.76
CA ASP A 320 -10.24 -2.91 21.39
C ASP A 320 -10.25 -3.12 19.87
N ALA A 321 -10.80 -2.17 19.11
CA ALA A 321 -10.94 -2.26 17.66
C ALA A 321 -9.61 -2.09 16.90
N VAL A 322 -8.50 -1.79 17.59
CA VAL A 322 -7.17 -1.60 16.98
C VAL A 322 -6.09 -2.45 17.65
N ASP A 323 -5.05 -2.79 16.90
CA ASP A 323 -3.83 -3.40 17.42
C ASP A 323 -2.87 -2.35 18.03
N ALA A 324 -1.70 -2.80 18.48
CA ALA A 324 -0.67 -1.93 19.05
C ALA A 324 -0.10 -0.91 18.05
N ASP A 325 -0.16 -1.21 16.75
CA ASP A 325 0.29 -0.33 15.66
C ASP A 325 -0.83 0.60 15.17
N GLY A 326 -2.03 0.57 15.79
CA GLY A 326 -3.19 1.35 15.37
C GLY A 326 -3.92 0.80 14.15
N ARG A 327 -3.61 -0.42 13.67
CA ARG A 327 -4.35 -1.04 12.57
C ARG A 327 -5.68 -1.58 13.08
N THR A 328 -6.75 -1.37 12.32
CA THR A 328 -8.07 -1.91 12.64
C THR A 328 -8.03 -3.43 12.64
N LEU A 329 -8.49 -4.05 13.74
CA LEU A 329 -8.62 -5.50 13.82
C LEU A 329 -9.74 -6.02 12.93
N SER A 330 -9.53 -7.20 12.34
CA SER A 330 -10.60 -7.95 11.69
C SER A 330 -11.63 -8.41 12.72
N LEU A 331 -12.86 -8.70 12.29
CA LEU A 331 -13.91 -9.19 13.18
C LEU A 331 -13.51 -10.51 13.88
N SER A 332 -12.74 -11.38 13.22
CA SER A 332 -12.25 -12.62 13.81
C SER A 332 -11.21 -12.35 14.91
N ALA A 333 -10.22 -11.48 14.64
CA ALA A 333 -9.21 -11.10 15.62
C ALA A 333 -9.84 -10.39 16.83
N LEU A 334 -10.83 -9.53 16.57
CA LEU A 334 -11.57 -8.83 17.62
C LEU A 334 -12.39 -9.80 18.48
N ARG A 335 -13.05 -10.81 17.89
CA ARG A 335 -13.74 -11.86 18.67
C ARG A 335 -12.80 -12.62 19.57
N GLN A 336 -11.65 -13.03 19.03
CA GLN A 336 -10.64 -13.76 19.79
C GLN A 336 -10.16 -12.90 20.96
N ARG A 337 -9.88 -11.61 20.71
CA ARG A 337 -9.47 -10.65 21.74
C ARG A 337 -10.52 -10.46 22.83
N LEU A 338 -11.80 -10.41 22.46
CA LEU A 338 -12.90 -10.20 23.40
C LEU A 338 -13.40 -11.50 24.05
N GLY A 339 -12.76 -12.65 23.79
CA GLY A 339 -13.22 -13.94 24.31
C GLY A 339 -14.61 -14.36 23.81
N LEU A 340 -15.08 -13.78 22.70
CA LEU A 340 -16.39 -14.04 22.09
C LEU A 340 -16.30 -15.28 21.20
N THR A 341 -16.03 -16.43 21.82
CA THR A 341 -15.74 -17.73 21.16
C THR A 341 -16.98 -18.52 20.76
N LYS A 342 -18.19 -17.96 20.85
CA LYS A 342 -19.32 -18.51 20.10
C LYS A 342 -19.13 -18.13 18.63
N PRO A 343 -18.87 -19.08 17.71
CA PRO A 343 -18.82 -18.75 16.30
C PRO A 343 -20.19 -18.19 15.93
N LEU A 344 -20.25 -16.99 15.33
CA LEU A 344 -21.25 -16.87 14.26
C LEU A 344 -20.93 -18.03 13.33
N GLY A 345 -21.94 -18.77 12.87
CA GLY A 345 -21.79 -19.75 11.79
C GLY A 345 -21.34 -19.15 10.45
N ILE A 346 -20.54 -18.09 10.52
CA ILE A 346 -19.85 -17.35 9.50
C ILE A 346 -18.42 -17.17 10.05
N THR A 347 -17.69 -18.28 10.09
CA THR A 347 -16.24 -18.19 9.83
C THR A 347 -16.13 -17.38 8.53
N PRO A 348 -15.32 -16.32 8.43
CA PRO A 348 -14.86 -15.90 7.12
C PRO A 348 -13.94 -17.02 6.66
N THR A 349 -14.54 -18.12 6.17
CA THR A 349 -14.02 -18.69 4.95
C THR A 349 -13.95 -17.48 4.03
N VAL A 350 -12.74 -16.97 3.79
CA VAL A 350 -12.34 -16.79 2.39
C VAL A 350 -12.93 -18.03 1.75
N ARG A 351 -14.03 -17.89 0.99
CA ARG A 351 -14.45 -19.00 0.13
C ARG A 351 -13.22 -19.17 -0.74
N THR A 352 -12.27 -20.00 -0.32
CA THR A 352 -11.42 -20.74 -1.23
C THR A 352 -12.46 -21.29 -2.18
N PRO A 353 -12.50 -20.78 -3.42
CA PRO A 353 -13.51 -21.23 -4.36
C PRO A 353 -13.48 -22.75 -4.32
N ARG A 354 -14.64 -23.38 -4.05
CA ARG A 354 -14.73 -24.84 -3.89
C ARG A 354 -13.93 -25.47 -5.02
N MET A 355 -12.92 -26.26 -4.67
CA MET A 355 -11.99 -26.82 -5.65
C MET A 355 -12.79 -27.49 -6.79
N PRO A 356 -12.63 -27.02 -8.04
CA PRO A 356 -13.41 -27.52 -9.16
C PRO A 356 -13.11 -28.99 -9.42
N ALA A 357 -14.03 -29.71 -10.08
CA ALA A 357 -13.90 -31.15 -10.29
C ALA A 357 -12.59 -31.53 -10.99
N TRP A 358 -12.17 -30.74 -11.98
CA TRP A 358 -10.90 -30.94 -12.69
C TRP A 358 -9.69 -30.85 -11.77
N GLN A 359 -9.69 -29.91 -10.81
CA GLN A 359 -8.56 -29.72 -9.90
C GLN A 359 -8.51 -30.83 -8.85
N LYS A 360 -9.66 -31.32 -8.38
CA LYS A 360 -9.72 -32.49 -7.48
C LYS A 360 -9.13 -33.73 -8.12
N GLU A 361 -9.53 -34.01 -9.36
CA GLU A 361 -9.04 -35.18 -10.10
C GLU A 361 -7.55 -35.05 -10.45
N LEU A 362 -7.08 -33.84 -10.73
CA LEU A 362 -5.65 -33.56 -10.95
C LEU A 362 -4.79 -33.99 -9.76
N HIS A 363 -5.23 -33.68 -8.53
CA HIS A 363 -4.53 -34.06 -7.29
C HIS A 363 -4.61 -35.56 -6.98
N GLN A 364 -5.77 -36.16 -7.18
CA GLN A 364 -5.97 -37.60 -6.98
C GLN A 364 -5.03 -38.42 -7.87
N ARG A 365 -4.84 -37.98 -9.12
CA ARG A 365 -3.93 -38.64 -10.07
C ARG A 365 -2.46 -38.48 -9.71
N ALA A 366 -2.07 -37.32 -9.18
CA ALA A 366 -0.69 -37.06 -8.80
C ALA A 366 -0.20 -37.89 -7.59
N THR A 367 -1.13 -38.47 -6.85
CA THR A 367 -0.87 -39.29 -5.67
C THR A 367 -1.10 -40.79 -5.91
N SER A 368 -1.63 -41.17 -7.07
CA SER A 368 -1.84 -42.57 -7.47
C SER A 368 -0.62 -43.13 -8.21
N VAL A 369 -0.17 -44.33 -7.82
CA VAL A 369 0.96 -45.04 -8.45
C VAL A 369 0.58 -45.61 -9.82
N ASP A 370 -0.73 -45.84 -10.05
CA ASP A 370 -1.27 -46.43 -11.27
C ASP A 370 -2.19 -45.46 -12.01
N ALA A 371 -1.90 -45.27 -13.31
CA ALA A 371 -2.66 -44.53 -14.33
C ALA A 371 -2.27 -43.06 -14.56
N ALA A 372 -1.53 -42.81 -15.64
CA ALA A 372 -1.58 -41.55 -16.39
C ALA A 372 -2.39 -41.77 -17.68
N PRO A 373 -3.68 -41.38 -17.73
CA PRO A 373 -4.38 -41.18 -18.99
C PRO A 373 -3.68 -40.09 -19.81
N SER A 374 -3.72 -40.17 -21.13
CA SER A 374 -3.10 -39.16 -22.00
C SER A 374 -3.59 -37.74 -21.63
N PRO A 375 -2.74 -36.70 -21.70
CA PRO A 375 -3.16 -35.31 -21.50
C PRO A 375 -4.42 -34.93 -22.30
N THR A 376 -4.58 -35.52 -23.48
CA THR A 376 -5.77 -35.40 -24.35
C THR A 376 -7.05 -35.86 -23.67
N GLN A 377 -7.06 -37.04 -23.04
CA GLN A 377 -8.25 -37.57 -22.35
C GLN A 377 -8.65 -36.71 -21.14
N PHE A 378 -7.67 -36.17 -20.42
CA PHE A 378 -7.94 -35.25 -19.30
C PHE A 378 -8.48 -33.92 -19.79
N TYR A 379 -7.93 -33.39 -20.88
CA TYR A 379 -8.44 -32.19 -21.53
C TYR A 379 -9.88 -32.39 -22.01
N ASP A 380 -10.17 -33.46 -22.75
CA ASP A 380 -11.49 -33.71 -23.34
C ASP A 380 -12.59 -33.84 -22.30
N LYS A 381 -12.27 -34.38 -21.11
CA LYS A 381 -13.20 -34.50 -19.98
C LYS A 381 -13.65 -33.16 -19.42
N PHE A 382 -12.76 -32.16 -19.37
CA PHE A 382 -13.01 -30.88 -18.70
C PHE A 382 -13.03 -29.68 -19.66
N ARG A 383 -12.89 -29.90 -20.97
CA ARG A 383 -12.84 -28.84 -22.00
C ARG A 383 -14.06 -27.91 -22.06
N THR A 384 -15.14 -28.18 -21.34
CA THR A 384 -16.31 -27.28 -21.26
C THR A 384 -16.21 -26.28 -20.11
N ASP A 385 -15.29 -26.47 -19.17
CA ASP A 385 -15.02 -25.54 -18.07
C ASP A 385 -14.06 -24.44 -18.54
N GLU A 386 -14.52 -23.18 -18.51
CA GLU A 386 -13.75 -22.02 -18.98
C GLU A 386 -12.50 -21.75 -18.13
N GLU A 387 -12.55 -22.00 -16.83
CA GLU A 387 -11.39 -21.83 -15.96
C GLU A 387 -10.36 -22.93 -16.22
N PHE A 388 -10.82 -24.17 -16.44
CA PHE A 388 -9.95 -25.27 -16.86
C PHE A 388 -9.24 -24.98 -18.17
N LYS A 389 -9.93 -24.43 -19.19
CA LYS A 389 -9.30 -24.07 -20.47
C LYS A 389 -8.12 -23.12 -20.29
N HIS A 390 -8.30 -22.08 -19.47
CA HIS A 390 -7.25 -21.10 -19.18
C HIS A 390 -6.12 -21.70 -18.33
N PHE A 391 -6.46 -22.54 -17.35
CA PHE A 391 -5.47 -23.27 -16.56
C PHE A 391 -4.63 -24.20 -17.45
N TYR A 392 -5.27 -25.05 -18.26
CA TYR A 392 -4.61 -26.00 -19.15
C TYR A 392 -3.74 -25.29 -20.21
N ALA A 393 -4.22 -24.18 -20.78
CA ALA A 393 -3.43 -23.37 -21.69
C ALA A 393 -2.21 -22.74 -20.98
N GLY A 394 -2.36 -22.28 -19.73
CA GLY A 394 -1.27 -21.80 -18.91
C GLY A 394 -0.21 -22.88 -18.62
N VAL A 395 -0.61 -24.11 -18.30
CA VAL A 395 0.31 -25.24 -18.11
C VAL A 395 1.00 -25.62 -19.43
N ARG A 396 0.28 -25.55 -20.56
CA ARG A 396 0.87 -25.79 -21.88
C ARG A 396 1.93 -24.74 -22.23
N ASP A 397 1.63 -23.46 -22.00
CA ASP A 397 2.60 -22.38 -22.21
C ASP A 397 3.77 -22.52 -21.23
N TRP A 398 3.52 -22.97 -20.00
CA TRP A 398 4.56 -23.32 -19.04
C TRP A 398 5.54 -24.37 -19.58
N THR A 399 4.99 -25.42 -20.18
CA THR A 399 5.76 -26.57 -20.67
C THR A 399 6.44 -26.29 -22.02
N HIS A 400 5.79 -25.54 -22.91
CA HIS A 400 6.18 -25.44 -24.33
C HIS A 400 6.68 -24.06 -24.74
N ASN A 401 6.57 -23.04 -23.89
CA ASN A 401 6.96 -21.67 -24.20
C ASN A 401 7.92 -21.10 -23.13
N PRO A 402 9.20 -21.51 -23.13
CA PRO A 402 10.18 -21.08 -22.13
C PRO A 402 10.41 -19.56 -22.11
N GLY A 403 10.14 -18.86 -23.23
CA GLY A 403 10.18 -17.40 -23.30
C GLY A 403 9.06 -16.74 -22.49
N ALA A 404 7.81 -17.23 -22.64
CA ALA A 404 6.67 -16.73 -21.88
C ALA A 404 6.79 -17.05 -20.38
N VAL A 405 7.32 -18.22 -20.02
CA VAL A 405 7.60 -18.59 -18.62
C VAL A 405 8.61 -17.65 -18.00
N ARG A 406 9.74 -17.43 -18.68
CA ARG A 406 10.79 -16.53 -18.19
C ARG A 406 10.25 -15.12 -18.00
N GLU A 407 9.48 -14.62 -18.97
CA GLU A 407 8.84 -13.31 -18.85
C GLU A 407 7.89 -13.24 -17.64
N MET A 408 7.08 -14.27 -17.40
CA MET A 408 6.21 -14.35 -16.23
C MET A 408 7.02 -14.37 -14.92
N GLN A 409 8.06 -15.20 -14.83
CA GLN A 409 8.93 -15.32 -13.66
C GLN A 409 9.69 -14.02 -13.36
N ASP A 410 10.23 -13.36 -14.39
CA ASP A 410 10.93 -12.08 -14.26
C ASP A 410 10.00 -10.99 -13.74
N ARG A 411 8.75 -10.96 -14.23
CA ARG A 411 7.71 -10.03 -13.76
C ARG A 411 7.33 -10.28 -12.31
N MET A 412 7.05 -11.54 -11.96
CA MET A 412 6.72 -11.92 -10.58
C MET A 412 7.89 -11.57 -9.65
N SER A 413 9.12 -11.89 -10.04
CA SER A 413 10.31 -11.56 -9.25
C SER A 413 10.50 -10.05 -9.09
N ALA A 414 10.21 -9.25 -10.12
CA ALA A 414 10.24 -7.78 -10.03
C ALA A 414 9.18 -7.25 -9.05
N ILE A 415 7.95 -7.78 -9.11
CA ILE A 415 6.87 -7.43 -8.17
C ILE A 415 7.29 -7.77 -6.73
N LEU A 416 7.84 -8.97 -6.50
CA LEU A 416 8.25 -9.43 -5.17
C LEU A 416 9.43 -8.65 -4.61
N ALA A 417 10.34 -8.20 -5.47
CA ALA A 417 11.45 -7.33 -5.09
C ALA A 417 11.00 -5.88 -4.78
N GLY A 418 9.69 -5.58 -4.76
CA GLY A 418 9.17 -4.22 -4.63
C GLY A 418 9.50 -3.33 -5.83
N LYS A 419 10.00 -3.93 -6.92
CA LYS A 419 10.33 -3.25 -8.18
C LYS A 419 9.09 -3.25 -9.07
N THR A 420 8.01 -2.64 -8.59
CA THR A 420 6.82 -2.37 -9.42
C THR A 420 7.14 -1.47 -10.63
N ASP A 421 8.31 -0.80 -10.58
CA ASP A 421 8.80 0.17 -11.57
C ASP A 421 10.03 -0.26 -12.39
N ALA A 422 10.53 -1.50 -12.30
CA ALA A 422 11.64 -1.98 -13.14
C ALA A 422 11.24 -3.28 -13.86
N ALA A 423 10.95 -3.33 -15.16
CA ALA A 423 11.62 -2.64 -16.27
C ALA A 423 10.62 -2.01 -17.28
N PRO A 424 10.49 -0.67 -17.32
CA PRO A 424 9.79 0.02 -18.39
C PRO A 424 10.67 -0.04 -19.65
N GLY A 425 10.60 -1.14 -20.40
CA GLY A 425 11.28 -1.25 -21.70
C GLY A 425 11.70 -2.65 -22.14
N ARG A 426 11.74 -3.67 -21.26
CA ARG A 426 12.18 -5.04 -21.64
C ARG A 426 11.11 -6.11 -21.58
N LEU A 427 10.05 -5.94 -20.79
CA LEU A 427 8.99 -6.94 -20.63
C LEU A 427 7.74 -6.46 -21.39
N ARG A 428 7.20 -7.27 -22.33
CA ARG A 428 6.02 -6.97 -23.15
C ARG A 428 4.74 -7.14 -22.34
N ALA A 429 3.78 -6.21 -22.42
CA ALA A 429 2.51 -6.38 -21.71
C ALA A 429 1.90 -7.75 -22.02
N PHE A 430 1.40 -8.46 -21.00
CA PHE A 430 0.64 -9.68 -21.25
C PHE A 430 -0.53 -9.34 -22.15
N SER A 431 -0.76 -10.17 -23.15
CA SER A 431 -2.06 -10.17 -23.82
C SER A 431 -3.14 -10.54 -22.80
N ARG A 432 -4.38 -10.09 -23.03
CA ARG A 432 -5.54 -10.50 -22.20
C ARG A 432 -5.65 -12.02 -22.05
N ARG A 433 -5.16 -12.79 -23.03
CA ARG A 433 -5.07 -14.25 -22.98
C ARG A 433 -4.08 -14.70 -21.90
N GLN A 434 -2.86 -14.19 -21.92
CA GLN A 434 -1.81 -14.54 -20.94
C GLN A 434 -2.17 -14.11 -19.51
N GLU A 435 -2.87 -12.99 -19.34
CA GLU A 435 -3.38 -12.57 -18.03
C GLU A 435 -4.41 -13.58 -17.47
N ARG A 436 -5.29 -14.11 -18.34
CA ARG A 436 -6.29 -15.11 -17.94
C ARG A 436 -5.63 -16.44 -17.58
N GLU A 437 -4.64 -16.87 -18.35
CA GLU A 437 -3.86 -18.10 -18.14
C GLU A 437 -3.06 -18.04 -16.83
N ALA A 438 -2.26 -16.98 -16.64
CA ALA A 438 -1.51 -16.75 -15.40
C ALA A 438 -2.45 -16.60 -14.20
N GLY A 439 -3.56 -15.88 -14.37
CA GLY A 439 -4.59 -15.76 -13.34
C GLY A 439 -5.24 -17.10 -12.97
N ALA A 440 -5.45 -18.00 -13.93
CA ALA A 440 -6.00 -19.33 -13.67
C ALA A 440 -5.02 -20.22 -12.90
N LEU A 441 -3.72 -20.21 -13.25
CA LEU A 441 -2.67 -20.91 -12.51
C LEU A 441 -2.58 -20.41 -11.06
N LEU A 442 -2.54 -19.09 -10.86
CA LEU A 442 -2.44 -18.49 -9.53
C LEU A 442 -3.70 -18.74 -8.68
N ARG A 443 -4.90 -18.71 -9.28
CA ARG A 443 -6.14 -19.08 -8.59
C ARG A 443 -6.16 -20.55 -8.21
N ALA A 444 -5.67 -21.44 -9.07
CA ALA A 444 -5.57 -22.86 -8.78
C ALA A 444 -4.63 -23.10 -7.58
N LEU A 445 -3.42 -22.53 -7.61
CA LEU A 445 -2.45 -22.61 -6.50
C LEU A 445 -3.02 -22.04 -5.19
N GLY A 446 -3.79 -20.95 -5.28
CA GLY A 446 -4.45 -20.32 -4.13
C GLY A 446 -5.62 -21.13 -3.53
N ARG A 447 -6.13 -22.14 -4.23
CA ARG A 447 -7.27 -22.97 -3.80
C ARG A 447 -6.87 -24.29 -3.13
N GLU A 448 -5.63 -24.70 -3.26
CA GLU A 448 -5.19 -26.03 -2.81
C GLU A 448 -5.13 -26.15 -1.29
N GLU A 449 -5.35 -27.35 -0.79
CA GLU A 449 -5.02 -27.69 0.58
C GLU A 449 -3.61 -28.30 0.65
N PRO A 450 -2.84 -28.01 1.71
CA PRO A 450 -1.47 -28.51 1.88
C PRO A 450 -1.43 -30.05 1.90
N THR A 451 -1.12 -30.65 0.75
CA THR A 451 -1.11 -32.12 0.56
C THR A 451 0.02 -32.60 -0.35
N ALA A 452 0.90 -31.70 -0.83
CA ALA A 452 2.00 -32.11 -1.69
C ALA A 452 2.98 -33.04 -0.95
N PRO A 453 3.60 -34.00 -1.67
CA PRO A 453 4.73 -34.77 -1.13
C PRO A 453 5.92 -33.84 -0.84
N ALA A 454 7.05 -34.42 -0.39
CA ALA A 454 8.29 -33.66 -0.38
C ALA A 454 8.64 -33.27 -1.82
N LEU A 455 9.03 -32.02 -2.05
CA LEU A 455 9.33 -31.50 -3.37
C LEU A 455 10.76 -30.98 -3.43
N PHE A 456 11.41 -31.16 -4.58
CA PHE A 456 12.83 -30.87 -4.78
C PHE A 456 13.03 -30.03 -6.03
N ARG A 457 13.93 -29.04 -5.96
CA ARG A 457 14.36 -28.23 -7.11
C ARG A 457 15.86 -28.12 -7.14
N GLY A 458 16.47 -28.65 -8.20
CA GLY A 458 17.89 -28.52 -8.44
C GLY A 458 18.22 -27.41 -9.43
N VAL A 459 19.26 -26.64 -9.11
CA VAL A 459 19.73 -25.54 -9.97
C VAL A 459 21.24 -25.35 -9.84
N GLY A 460 21.89 -25.08 -10.95
CA GLY A 460 23.25 -24.59 -11.02
C GLY A 460 23.30 -23.09 -10.75
N VAL A 461 24.26 -22.65 -9.96
CA VAL A 461 24.43 -21.22 -9.62
C VAL A 461 25.81 -20.71 -10.03
N THR A 462 25.95 -19.40 -10.14
CA THR A 462 27.27 -18.78 -10.41
C THR A 462 28.11 -18.62 -9.13
N ASP A 463 27.43 -18.44 -7.99
CA ASP A 463 28.00 -18.25 -6.68
C ASP A 463 28.69 -19.52 -6.16
N ASN A 464 29.69 -19.37 -5.28
CA ASN A 464 30.29 -20.50 -4.59
C ASN A 464 29.43 -20.95 -3.39
N ALA A 465 29.72 -22.15 -2.86
CA ALA A 465 28.94 -22.74 -1.78
C ALA A 465 28.79 -21.82 -0.56
N ASP A 466 29.85 -21.12 -0.15
CA ASP A 466 29.83 -20.27 1.04
C ASP A 466 28.95 -19.03 0.84
N ALA A 467 28.95 -18.46 -0.38
CA ALA A 467 28.07 -17.35 -0.72
C ALA A 467 26.59 -17.77 -0.75
N VAL A 468 26.30 -18.99 -1.24
CA VAL A 468 24.95 -19.57 -1.18
C VAL A 468 24.51 -19.76 0.26
N LEU A 469 25.34 -20.35 1.11
CA LEU A 469 25.04 -20.56 2.54
C LEU A 469 24.79 -19.23 3.28
N ARG A 470 25.54 -18.17 2.95
CA ARG A 470 25.30 -16.83 3.50
C ARG A 470 23.97 -16.23 3.03
N ARG A 471 23.61 -16.43 1.76
CA ARG A 471 22.35 -15.93 1.19
C ARG A 471 21.14 -16.63 1.79
N TYR A 472 21.26 -17.94 2.01
CA TYR A 472 20.20 -18.81 2.53
C TYR A 472 20.56 -19.33 3.92
N SER A 473 20.88 -18.44 4.86
CA SER A 473 21.08 -18.84 6.25
C SER A 473 19.74 -19.23 6.91
N ALA A 474 19.76 -20.14 7.88
CA ALA A 474 18.56 -20.53 8.62
C ALA A 474 17.80 -19.31 9.18
N GLY A 475 16.47 -19.35 9.12
CA GLY A 475 15.58 -18.26 9.53
C GLY A 475 15.39 -17.16 8.49
N LYS A 476 16.16 -17.12 7.38
CA LYS A 476 15.94 -16.13 6.31
C LYS A 476 14.64 -16.40 5.57
N GLU A 477 13.87 -15.35 5.37
CA GLU A 477 12.65 -15.38 4.57
C GLU A 477 12.90 -14.75 3.20
N PHE A 478 12.29 -15.33 2.17
CA PHE A 478 12.33 -14.80 0.82
C PHE A 478 11.06 -15.16 0.06
N ASP A 479 10.77 -14.37 -0.97
CA ASP A 479 9.66 -14.63 -1.87
C ASP A 479 10.18 -15.33 -3.14
N LEU A 480 9.55 -16.44 -3.52
CA LEU A 480 9.88 -17.24 -4.70
C LEU A 480 8.74 -17.13 -5.71
N ALA A 481 9.03 -16.50 -6.85
CA ALA A 481 8.14 -16.51 -8.02
C ALA A 481 7.73 -17.95 -8.40
N MET A 482 6.62 -18.10 -9.12
CA MET A 482 6.14 -19.44 -9.51
C MET A 482 7.27 -20.23 -10.18
N SER A 483 7.55 -21.42 -9.64
CA SER A 483 8.72 -22.23 -9.97
C SER A 483 8.35 -23.70 -9.96
N SER A 484 9.03 -24.47 -10.80
CA SER A 484 8.88 -25.92 -10.89
C SER A 484 9.69 -26.65 -9.82
N PHE A 485 9.10 -27.69 -9.26
CA PHE A 485 9.75 -28.66 -8.38
C PHE A 485 9.37 -30.06 -8.88
N SER A 486 10.16 -31.06 -8.51
CA SER A 486 9.84 -32.46 -8.73
C SER A 486 9.51 -33.12 -7.40
N SER A 487 8.60 -34.09 -7.38
CA SER A 487 8.48 -34.98 -6.22
C SER A 487 9.61 -36.01 -6.12
N GLU A 488 10.48 -36.08 -7.14
CA GLU A 488 11.63 -36.98 -7.20
C GLU A 488 12.94 -36.20 -6.99
N GLU A 489 13.66 -36.53 -5.92
CA GLU A 489 14.95 -35.90 -5.61
C GLU A 489 16.00 -36.18 -6.70
N THR A 490 15.96 -37.37 -7.31
CA THR A 490 16.87 -37.77 -8.38
C THR A 490 16.72 -36.91 -9.64
N VAL A 491 15.48 -36.55 -10.00
CA VAL A 491 15.18 -35.63 -11.10
C VAL A 491 15.75 -34.26 -10.79
N ALA A 492 15.54 -33.74 -9.57
CA ALA A 492 16.10 -32.46 -9.15
C ALA A 492 17.64 -32.47 -9.19
N ALA A 493 18.29 -33.53 -8.71
CA ALA A 493 19.74 -33.66 -8.75
C ALA A 493 20.30 -33.66 -10.18
N ASP A 494 19.67 -34.38 -11.11
CA ASP A 494 20.04 -34.37 -12.53
C ASP A 494 19.91 -32.98 -13.15
N PHE A 495 18.85 -32.23 -12.84
CA PHE A 495 18.71 -30.84 -13.26
C PHE A 495 19.79 -29.92 -12.67
N ALA A 496 20.13 -30.08 -11.38
CA ALA A 496 21.21 -29.33 -10.75
C ALA A 496 22.53 -29.56 -11.48
N LEU A 497 22.88 -30.82 -11.75
CA LEU A 497 24.11 -31.18 -12.46
C LEU A 497 24.12 -30.62 -13.89
N LYS A 498 23.05 -30.82 -14.66
CA LYS A 498 22.93 -30.32 -16.04
C LYS A 498 23.07 -28.79 -16.12
N THR A 499 22.50 -28.07 -15.15
CA THR A 499 22.56 -26.61 -15.14
C THR A 499 23.88 -26.08 -14.57
N ALA A 500 24.48 -26.74 -13.57
CA ALA A 500 25.81 -26.40 -13.05
C ALA A 500 26.91 -26.57 -14.10
N THR A 501 26.81 -27.63 -14.90
CA THR A 501 27.76 -27.92 -16.00
C THR A 501 27.78 -26.79 -17.05
N ARG A 502 26.67 -26.06 -17.24
CA ARG A 502 26.63 -24.87 -18.13
C ARG A 502 27.49 -23.71 -17.62
N PHE A 503 27.84 -23.70 -16.33
CA PHE A 503 28.74 -22.73 -15.72
C PHE A 503 30.19 -23.24 -15.61
N GLY A 504 30.50 -24.40 -16.18
CA GLY A 504 31.84 -24.97 -16.21
C GLY A 504 32.34 -25.56 -14.89
N ASP A 505 31.46 -25.67 -13.87
CA ASP A 505 31.83 -26.17 -12.55
C ASP A 505 30.70 -27.02 -11.95
N PRO A 506 30.85 -28.36 -11.92
CA PRO A 506 29.83 -29.27 -11.39
C PRO A 506 29.68 -29.19 -9.87
N SER A 507 30.56 -28.48 -9.14
CA SER A 507 30.40 -28.27 -7.70
C SER A 507 29.39 -27.16 -7.35
N LYS A 508 28.96 -26.36 -8.35
CA LYS A 508 28.02 -25.24 -8.17
C LYS A 508 26.56 -25.65 -8.23
N GLN A 509 26.24 -26.79 -7.61
CA GLN A 509 24.90 -27.35 -7.54
C GLN A 509 24.21 -26.89 -6.25
N VAL A 510 22.95 -26.50 -6.37
CA VAL A 510 22.08 -26.20 -5.23
C VAL A 510 20.80 -27.01 -5.37
N ILE A 511 20.42 -27.72 -4.30
CA ILE A 511 19.15 -28.45 -4.21
C ILE A 511 18.30 -27.81 -3.12
N PHE A 512 17.13 -27.32 -3.52
CA PHE A 512 16.10 -26.83 -2.61
C PHE A 512 15.11 -27.95 -2.30
N GLY A 513 14.88 -28.24 -1.03
CA GLY A 513 13.89 -29.20 -0.56
C GLY A 513 12.72 -28.50 0.14
N LEU A 514 11.50 -28.88 -0.19
CA LEU A 514 10.27 -28.48 0.48
C LEU A 514 9.74 -29.65 1.29
N GLN A 515 9.37 -29.37 2.54
CA GLN A 515 8.75 -30.37 3.41
C GLN A 515 7.35 -30.76 2.90
N ARG A 516 6.90 -31.97 3.27
CA ARG A 516 5.56 -32.47 2.98
C ARG A 516 4.49 -31.50 3.47
N GLY A 517 3.37 -31.43 2.74
CA GLY A 517 2.28 -30.51 3.05
C GLY A 517 2.52 -29.08 2.55
N SER A 518 3.45 -28.88 1.62
CA SER A 518 3.53 -27.60 0.90
C SER A 518 2.31 -27.45 -0.04
N ARG A 519 1.93 -26.20 -0.36
CA ARG A 519 0.92 -25.87 -1.37
C ARG A 519 1.59 -25.87 -2.75
N ALA A 520 1.18 -26.79 -3.63
CA ALA A 520 1.76 -26.94 -4.95
C ALA A 520 0.80 -27.64 -5.90
N LEU A 521 0.78 -27.18 -7.16
CA LEU A 521 -0.04 -27.71 -8.23
C LEU A 521 0.69 -28.87 -8.93
N PRO A 522 0.15 -30.09 -8.94
CA PRO A 522 0.72 -31.15 -9.76
C PRO A 522 0.40 -30.89 -11.23
N ILE A 523 1.44 -30.82 -12.06
CA ILE A 523 1.29 -30.65 -13.51
C ILE A 523 1.93 -31.78 -14.31
N GLU A 524 2.50 -32.80 -13.66
CA GLU A 524 3.08 -33.99 -14.31
C GLU A 524 2.21 -34.60 -15.40
N ASN A 525 0.90 -34.71 -15.17
CA ASN A 525 -0.06 -35.32 -16.10
C ASN A 525 -0.48 -34.39 -17.26
N LEU A 526 0.01 -33.16 -17.26
CA LEU A 526 -0.27 -32.11 -18.25
C LEU A 526 1.01 -31.63 -18.95
N SER A 527 2.17 -31.94 -18.36
CA SER A 527 3.49 -31.68 -18.91
C SER A 527 3.85 -32.72 -19.98
N LYS A 528 4.72 -32.33 -20.91
CA LYS A 528 5.24 -33.19 -21.97
C LYS A 528 6.14 -34.29 -21.39
N PHE A 529 6.73 -34.03 -20.23
CA PHE A 529 7.68 -34.90 -19.56
C PHE A 529 7.10 -35.38 -18.22
N TRP A 530 6.08 -36.24 -18.28
CA TRP A 530 5.45 -36.82 -17.10
C TRP A 530 6.43 -37.49 -16.13
N ILE A 531 7.58 -37.95 -16.64
CA ILE A 531 8.68 -38.52 -15.85
C ILE A 531 9.36 -37.52 -14.91
N GLU A 532 9.21 -36.21 -15.15
CA GLU A 532 9.76 -35.16 -14.29
C GLU A 532 8.97 -35.01 -12.98
N ARG A 533 7.80 -35.65 -12.87
CA ARG A 533 6.92 -35.59 -11.70
C ARG A 533 6.75 -34.14 -11.22
N GLU A 534 6.45 -33.26 -12.18
CA GLU A 534 6.53 -31.81 -12.01
C GLU A 534 5.36 -31.25 -11.18
N TRP A 535 5.70 -30.37 -10.25
CA TRP A 535 4.81 -29.58 -9.42
C TRP A 535 5.16 -28.09 -9.55
N LEU A 536 4.15 -27.22 -9.54
CA LEU A 536 4.34 -25.77 -9.52
C LEU A 536 4.00 -25.20 -8.14
N THR A 537 4.91 -24.40 -7.61
CA THR A 537 4.64 -23.64 -6.38
C THR A 537 5.31 -22.27 -6.42
N GLY A 538 4.93 -21.42 -5.48
CA GLY A 538 5.47 -20.07 -5.30
C GLY A 538 4.85 -19.41 -4.08
N GLY A 539 5.39 -18.26 -3.69
CA GLY A 539 4.95 -17.53 -2.51
C GLY A 539 6.11 -17.18 -1.59
N ARG A 540 5.84 -17.14 -0.29
CA ARG A 540 6.83 -16.79 0.74
C ARG A 540 7.37 -18.05 1.40
N PHE A 541 8.69 -18.12 1.55
CA PHE A 541 9.40 -19.25 2.12
C PHE A 541 10.37 -18.80 3.21
N ARG A 542 10.61 -19.68 4.17
CA ARG A 542 11.65 -19.56 5.19
C ARG A 542 12.66 -20.67 5.03
N VAL A 543 13.94 -20.33 5.14
CA VAL A 543 15.01 -21.33 5.20
C VAL A 543 15.01 -22.00 6.56
N VAL A 544 14.75 -23.30 6.60
CA VAL A 544 14.82 -24.13 7.80
C VAL A 544 16.27 -24.49 8.10
N SER A 545 17.00 -24.95 7.07
CA SER A 545 18.42 -25.32 7.19
C SER A 545 19.11 -25.18 5.85
N ALA A 546 20.40 -24.84 5.88
CA ALA A 546 21.26 -24.88 4.71
C ALA A 546 22.61 -25.53 5.06
N ARG A 547 23.05 -26.50 4.26
CA ARG A 547 24.31 -27.22 4.50
C ARG A 547 25.04 -27.53 3.20
N LYS A 548 26.37 -27.55 3.28
CA LYS A 548 27.24 -27.99 2.19
C LYS A 548 27.44 -29.51 2.28
N THR A 549 27.16 -30.22 1.20
CA THR A 549 27.47 -31.64 1.05
C THR A 549 28.78 -31.81 0.28
N ARG A 550 29.16 -33.05 -0.03
CA ARG A 550 30.35 -33.33 -0.86
C ARG A 550 30.21 -32.84 -2.31
N SER A 551 28.98 -32.74 -2.82
CA SER A 551 28.73 -32.48 -4.24
C SER A 551 27.85 -31.24 -4.52
N HIS A 552 27.11 -30.74 -3.53
CA HIS A 552 26.15 -29.65 -3.71
C HIS A 552 25.88 -28.90 -2.39
N VAL A 553 25.14 -27.81 -2.46
CA VAL A 553 24.54 -27.15 -1.30
C VAL A 553 23.06 -27.55 -1.22
N GLU A 554 22.64 -27.99 -0.04
CA GLU A 554 21.25 -28.36 0.21
C GLU A 554 20.58 -27.29 1.08
N ILE A 555 19.37 -26.87 0.70
CA ILE A 555 18.59 -25.84 1.38
C ILE A 555 17.17 -26.37 1.61
N ILE A 556 16.78 -26.53 2.87
CA ILE A 556 15.43 -26.94 3.26
C ILE A 556 14.58 -25.70 3.52
N LEU A 557 13.38 -25.70 2.95
CA LEU A 557 12.45 -24.59 2.95
C LEU A 557 11.12 -24.98 3.62
N GLU A 558 10.58 -24.05 4.38
CA GLU A 558 9.21 -24.05 4.91
C GLU A 558 8.39 -23.02 4.12
N GLN A 559 7.24 -23.40 3.59
CA GLN A 559 6.35 -22.45 2.91
C GLN A 559 5.46 -21.73 3.92
N LEU A 560 5.58 -20.40 3.98
CA LEU A 560 4.81 -19.55 4.89
C LEU A 560 3.46 -19.12 4.31
N GLY A 561 3.35 -19.09 2.98
CA GLY A 561 2.12 -18.75 2.28
C GLY A 561 2.29 -18.70 0.77
N VAL A 562 1.18 -18.75 0.05
CA VAL A 562 1.10 -18.54 -1.40
C VAL A 562 0.80 -17.07 -1.71
N PHE A 563 1.03 -16.64 -2.96
CA PHE A 563 0.74 -15.28 -3.38
C PHE A 563 -0.72 -14.88 -3.12
N ASN A 564 -0.94 -13.70 -2.53
CA ASN A 564 -2.26 -13.08 -2.49
C ASN A 564 -2.51 -12.42 -3.86
N VAL A 565 -3.30 -13.06 -4.71
CA VAL A 565 -3.53 -12.69 -6.13
C VAL A 565 -4.52 -11.52 -6.27
N ARG A 566 -4.61 -10.61 -5.28
CA ARG A 566 -5.48 -9.43 -5.35
C ARG A 566 -4.74 -8.21 -5.88
#